data_AF-A0A8C4LXE5-F1
#
_entry.id   AF-A0A8C4LXE5-F1
#
_cell.length_a   1.000
_cell.length_b   1.000
_cell.length_c   1.000
_cell.angle_alpha   90.00
_cell.angle_beta   90.00
_cell.angle_gamma   90.00
#
_symmetry.space_group_name_H-M   'P 1'
#
loop_
_entity.id
_entity.type
_entity.pdbx_description
1 polymer ?
#
loop_
_entity_poly.entity_id
_entity_poly.type
_entity_poly.pdbx_seq_one_letter_code
_entity_poly.pdbx_strand_id
1 'polypeptide(L)'
;MGEVEISARAYVKMCLHAARYPHAAVNGLLLAPAQRLEECLCLTDCVPLFHSHLALSVMLEVALNQVDVWGAQAGLVVAGYYHANAALDDQSWIIRNWCLSLMFPQSSSWRTTGSAGFPRTRT
;
A
#
# COMPACT_ATOMS: atom_id res chain seq x y z
N MET A 1 -0.39 12.95 16.16
CA MET A 1 -0.31 11.74 15.31
C MET A 1 -0.26 12.23 13.89
N GLY A 2 0.75 11.86 13.11
CA GLY A 2 0.81 12.27 11.70
C GLY A 2 -0.26 11.54 10.89
N GLU A 3 -0.88 12.23 9.94
CA GLU A 3 -1.84 11.64 9.01
C GLU A 3 -1.11 10.68 8.05
N VAL A 4 -1.76 9.60 7.64
CA VAL A 4 -1.22 8.67 6.64
C VAL A 4 -2.25 8.55 5.53
N GLU A 5 -1.84 8.86 4.31
CA GLU A 5 -2.69 8.75 3.12
C GLU A 5 -2.16 7.66 2.20
N ILE A 6 -3.04 6.74 1.78
CA ILE A 6 -2.70 5.78 0.72
C ILE A 6 -3.23 6.29 -0.61
N SER A 7 -2.34 6.42 -1.59
CA SER A 7 -2.74 6.69 -2.97
C SER A 7 -3.57 5.54 -3.54
N ALA A 8 -4.55 5.86 -4.39
CA ALA A 8 -5.36 4.84 -5.07
C ALA A 8 -4.50 3.80 -5.82
N ARG A 9 -3.35 4.22 -6.38
CA ARG A 9 -2.41 3.32 -7.06
C ARG A 9 -1.83 2.27 -6.13
N ALA A 10 -1.31 2.68 -4.98
CA ALA A 10 -0.78 1.75 -3.98
C ALA A 10 -1.87 0.78 -3.51
N TYR A 11 -3.05 1.31 -3.18
CA TYR A 11 -4.17 0.50 -2.71
C TYR A 11 -4.64 -0.54 -3.75
N VAL A 12 -4.84 -0.13 -5.00
CA VAL A 12 -5.28 -1.04 -6.06
C VAL A 12 -4.25 -2.13 -6.33
N LYS A 13 -2.94 -1.81 -6.32
CA LYS A 13 -1.89 -2.83 -6.47
C LYS A 13 -1.91 -3.85 -5.32
N MET A 14 -2.14 -3.42 -4.08
CA MET A 14 -2.29 -4.33 -2.94
C MET A 14 -3.48 -5.28 -3.14
N CYS A 15 -4.65 -4.72 -3.48
CA CYS A 15 -5.86 -5.51 -3.71
C CYS A 15 -5.68 -6.49 -4.88
N LEU A 16 -5.09 -6.05 -5.99
CA LEU A 16 -4.81 -6.90 -7.14
C LEU A 16 -3.80 -8.00 -6.81
N HIS A 17 -2.81 -7.73 -5.96
CA HIS A 17 -1.87 -8.75 -5.51
C HIS A 17 -2.59 -9.86 -4.72
N ALA A 18 -3.43 -9.49 -3.75
CA ALA A 18 -4.22 -10.45 -2.98
C ALA A 18 -5.24 -11.20 -3.85
N ALA A 19 -5.95 -10.50 -4.74
CA ALA A 19 -6.94 -11.11 -5.62
C ALA A 19 -6.32 -12.05 -6.66
N ARG A 20 -5.07 -11.82 -7.06
CA ARG A 20 -4.33 -12.71 -7.96
C ARG A 20 -3.95 -14.04 -7.29
N TYR A 21 -3.76 -14.03 -5.96
CA TYR A 21 -3.38 -15.21 -5.17
C TYR A 21 -4.32 -15.40 -3.97
N PRO A 22 -5.61 -15.68 -4.20
CA PRO A 22 -6.64 -15.64 -3.16
C PRO A 22 -6.52 -16.76 -2.12
N HIS A 23 -5.77 -17.81 -2.44
CA HIS A 23 -5.56 -18.99 -1.58
C HIS A 23 -4.25 -18.92 -0.78
N ALA A 24 -3.47 -17.85 -0.96
CA ALA A 24 -2.15 -17.73 -0.38
C ALA A 24 -1.99 -16.43 0.41
N ALA A 25 -1.12 -16.47 1.41
CA ALA A 25 -0.71 -15.25 2.08
C ALA A 25 0.20 -14.45 1.14
N VAL A 26 -0.02 -13.15 1.05
CA VAL A 26 0.73 -12.24 0.20
C VAL A 26 1.35 -11.10 0.99
N ASN A 27 2.48 -10.57 0.53
CA ASN A 27 3.09 -9.41 1.14
C ASN A 27 3.68 -8.42 0.13
N GLY A 28 4.06 -7.25 0.64
CA GLY A 28 4.78 -6.28 -0.16
C GLY A 28 5.17 -5.04 0.62
N LEU A 29 5.85 -4.14 -0.08
CA LEU A 29 6.38 -2.90 0.48
C LEU A 29 5.55 -1.70 0.02
N LEU A 30 5.40 -0.72 0.90
CA LEU A 30 4.76 0.56 0.63
C LEU A 30 5.84 1.63 0.48
N LEU A 31 5.66 2.50 -0.50
CA LEU A 31 6.65 3.50 -0.90
C LEU A 31 6.08 4.90 -0.70
N ALA A 32 6.92 5.80 -0.20
CA ALA A 32 6.63 7.22 -0.09
C ALA A 32 7.73 8.05 -0.78
N PRO A 33 7.45 9.29 -1.18
CA PRO A 33 8.48 10.23 -1.59
C PRO A 33 9.53 10.40 -0.48
N ALA A 34 10.81 10.49 -0.86
CA ALA A 34 11.91 10.72 0.08
C ALA A 34 11.74 12.06 0.83
N GLN A 35 11.14 13.05 0.15
CA GLN A 35 10.82 14.34 0.74
C GLN A 35 9.46 14.26 1.45
N ARG A 36 9.49 14.28 2.77
CA ARG A 36 8.31 14.15 3.61
C ARG A 36 7.66 15.52 3.82
N LEU A 37 6.34 15.60 3.66
CA LEU A 37 5.56 16.71 4.20
C LEU A 37 5.43 16.47 5.72
N GLU A 38 5.72 17.48 6.53
CA GLU A 38 5.90 17.33 7.99
C GLU A 38 4.68 16.76 8.72
N GLU A 39 3.48 16.88 8.14
CA GLU A 39 2.22 16.48 8.79
C GLU A 39 1.55 15.24 8.20
N CYS A 40 1.95 14.79 6.99
CA CYS A 40 1.29 13.67 6.31
C CYS A 40 2.28 12.72 5.60
N LEU A 41 2.14 11.41 5.87
CA LEU A 41 2.84 10.34 5.14
C LEU A 41 1.99 9.88 3.96
N CYS A 42 2.33 10.32 2.76
CA CYS A 42 1.66 9.90 1.54
C CYS A 42 2.32 8.64 0.95
N LEU A 43 1.64 7.51 1.01
CA LEU A 43 2.04 6.26 0.38
C LEU A 43 1.65 6.27 -1.11
N THR A 44 2.61 6.56 -1.97
CA THR A 44 2.39 6.85 -3.41
C THR A 44 2.45 5.62 -4.29
N ASP A 45 3.07 4.54 -3.84
CA ASP A 45 3.09 3.27 -4.55
C ASP A 45 3.31 2.07 -3.62
N CYS A 46 3.17 0.86 -4.16
CA CYS A 46 3.57 -0.36 -3.48
C CYS A 46 4.25 -1.34 -4.44
N VAL A 47 5.12 -2.20 -3.88
CA VAL A 47 5.80 -3.29 -4.57
C VAL A 47 5.28 -4.63 -4.01
N PRO A 48 4.44 -5.35 -4.75
CA PRO A 48 4.12 -6.75 -4.48
C PRO A 48 5.39 -7.60 -4.45
N LEU A 49 5.62 -8.35 -3.37
CA LEU A 49 6.81 -9.18 -3.21
C LEU A 49 6.50 -10.66 -3.41
N PHE A 50 5.93 -11.30 -2.38
CA PHE A 50 5.77 -12.76 -2.37
C PHE A 50 4.33 -13.16 -2.13
N HIS A 51 3.99 -14.34 -2.64
CA HIS A 51 2.68 -15.00 -2.54
C HIS A 51 2.82 -16.49 -2.13
N SER A 52 4.00 -16.87 -1.66
CA SER A 52 4.32 -18.18 -1.09
C SER A 52 5.64 -18.05 -0.31
N HIS A 53 5.90 -18.93 0.66
CA HIS A 53 7.18 -19.00 1.38
C HIS A 53 7.68 -17.67 1.98
N LEU A 54 6.77 -16.93 2.63
CA LEU A 54 7.02 -15.60 3.22
C LEU A 54 8.12 -15.58 4.29
N ALA A 55 8.46 -16.74 4.85
CA ALA A 55 9.50 -16.92 5.88
C ALA A 55 10.93 -17.01 5.33
N LEU A 56 11.13 -16.93 4.00
CA LEU A 56 12.46 -17.00 3.40
C LEU A 56 13.20 -15.67 3.53
N SER A 57 13.95 -15.52 4.63
CA SER A 57 14.71 -14.30 4.97
C SER A 57 15.64 -13.81 3.85
N VAL A 58 16.28 -14.73 3.12
CA VAL A 58 17.24 -14.37 2.05
C VAL A 58 16.56 -13.64 0.90
N MET A 59 15.38 -14.11 0.48
CA MET A 59 14.66 -13.46 -0.63
C MET A 59 14.10 -12.11 -0.22
N LEU A 60 13.67 -11.97 1.03
CA LEU A 60 13.23 -10.69 1.56
C LEU A 60 14.38 -9.66 1.59
N GLU A 61 15.56 -10.07 2.04
CA GLU A 61 16.74 -9.19 2.08
C GLU A 61 17.16 -8.73 0.68
N VAL A 62 17.18 -9.65 -0.30
CA VAL A 62 17.48 -9.29 -1.70
C VAL A 62 16.43 -8.34 -2.26
N ALA A 63 15.15 -8.60 -1.99
CA ALA A 63 14.07 -7.75 -2.46
C ALA A 63 14.12 -6.34 -1.85
N LEU A 64 14.40 -6.23 -0.55
CA LEU A 64 14.58 -4.94 0.13
C LEU A 64 15.72 -4.15 -0.51
N ASN A 65 16.89 -4.76 -0.70
CA ASN A 65 18.02 -4.12 -1.35
C ASN A 65 17.67 -3.64 -2.78
N GLN A 66 16.96 -4.45 -3.56
CA GLN A 66 16.55 -4.06 -4.92
C GLN A 66 15.58 -2.88 -4.91
N VAL A 67 14.59 -2.90 -4.01
CA VAL A 67 13.60 -1.84 -3.88
C VAL A 67 14.23 -0.56 -3.34
N ASP A 68 15.20 -0.64 -2.43
CA ASP A 68 15.92 0.52 -1.92
C ASP A 68 16.76 1.19 -3.01
N VAL A 69 17.51 0.41 -3.80
CA VAL A 69 18.33 0.94 -4.90
C VAL A 69 17.44 1.59 -5.97
N TRP A 70 16.36 0.92 -6.38
CA TRP A 70 15.42 1.46 -7.35
C TRP A 70 14.67 2.68 -6.79
N GLY A 71 14.26 2.63 -5.52
CA GLY A 71 13.56 3.70 -4.83
C GLY A 71 14.41 4.96 -4.77
N ALA A 72 15.68 4.85 -4.37
CA ALA A 72 16.60 5.97 -4.31
C ALA A 72 16.76 6.67 -5.66
N GLN A 73 16.80 5.91 -6.76
CA GLN A 73 16.86 6.46 -8.12
C GLN A 73 15.56 7.17 -8.52
N ALA A 74 14.41 6.71 -8.02
CA ALA A 74 13.09 7.28 -8.28
C ALA A 74 12.66 8.38 -7.28
N GLY A 75 13.50 8.73 -6.31
CA GLY A 75 13.15 9.67 -5.24
C GLY A 75 12.12 9.12 -4.25
N LEU A 76 12.05 7.80 -4.11
CA LEU A 76 11.14 7.07 -3.24
C LEU A 76 11.91 6.36 -2.12
N VAL A 77 11.26 6.17 -0.98
CA VAL A 77 11.78 5.42 0.17
C VAL A 77 10.73 4.39 0.62
N VAL A 78 11.22 3.29 1.18
CA VAL A 78 10.34 2.30 1.82
C VAL A 78 9.74 2.93 3.09
N ALA A 79 8.42 3.01 3.10
CA ALA A 79 7.65 3.68 4.16
C ALA A 79 6.74 2.71 4.94
N GLY A 80 6.59 1.48 4.48
CA GLY A 80 5.79 0.47 5.18
C GLY A 80 5.84 -0.89 4.52
N TYR A 81 5.16 -1.83 5.16
CA TYR A 81 5.01 -3.21 4.73
C TYR A 81 3.54 -3.60 4.87
N TYR A 82 3.01 -4.32 3.88
CA TYR A 82 1.69 -4.90 3.96
C TYR A 82 1.77 -6.42 3.92
N HIS A 83 0.83 -7.06 4.60
CA HIS A 83 0.68 -8.50 4.63
C HIS A 83 -0.81 -8.84 4.65
N ALA A 84 -1.21 -9.79 3.82
CA ALA A 84 -2.53 -10.38 3.86
C ALA A 84 -2.37 -11.88 4.13
N ASN A 85 -3.03 -12.36 5.17
CA ASN A 85 -3.02 -13.76 5.56
C ASN A 85 -3.82 -14.62 4.56
N ALA A 86 -3.53 -15.93 4.54
CA ALA A 86 -4.24 -16.88 3.69
C ALA A 86 -5.67 -17.17 4.18
N ALA A 87 -5.88 -17.14 5.50
CA ALA A 87 -7.20 -17.31 6.09
C ALA A 87 -7.94 -15.96 6.13
N LEU A 88 -9.14 -15.94 5.54
CA LEU A 88 -9.98 -14.73 5.46
C LEU A 88 -10.38 -14.18 6.84
N ASP A 89 -10.54 -15.08 7.81
CA ASP A 89 -10.94 -14.72 9.18
C ASP A 89 -9.74 -14.36 10.08
N ASP A 90 -8.52 -14.55 9.58
CA ASP A 90 -7.31 -14.28 10.35
C ASP A 90 -6.78 -12.87 10.07
N GLN A 91 -7.20 -11.92 10.92
CA GLN A 91 -6.66 -10.57 10.96
C GLN A 91 -5.67 -10.35 12.12
N SER A 92 -5.11 -11.41 12.69
CA SER A 92 -4.29 -11.35 13.91
C SER A 92 -3.01 -10.51 13.77
N TRP A 93 -2.53 -10.28 12.54
CA TRP A 93 -1.32 -9.50 12.23
C TRP A 93 -1.56 -8.22 11.42
N ILE A 94 -2.81 -7.88 11.12
CA ILE A 94 -3.16 -6.57 10.55
C ILE A 94 -3.41 -5.66 11.75
N ILE A 95 -2.70 -4.52 11.83
CA ILE A 95 -3.04 -3.42 12.73
C ILE A 95 -4.56 -3.24 12.66
N ARG A 96 -5.25 -3.65 13.73
CA ARG A 96 -6.69 -3.99 13.78
C ARG A 96 -7.66 -2.86 13.38
N ASN A 97 -7.17 -1.73 12.89
CA ASN A 97 -7.95 -0.52 12.65
C ASN A 97 -7.98 -0.02 11.19
N TRP A 98 -7.28 -0.65 10.23
CA TRP A 98 -7.17 -0.07 8.86
C TRP A 98 -7.89 -0.84 7.75
N CYS A 99 -8.02 -2.17 7.81
CA CYS A 99 -8.61 -2.94 6.69
C CYS A 99 -10.16 -3.06 6.78
N LEU A 100 -10.71 -3.22 7.98
CA LEU A 100 -12.17 -3.38 8.18
C LEU A 100 -12.97 -2.12 7.82
N SER A 101 -12.37 -0.92 7.92
CA SER A 101 -13.05 0.32 7.53
C SER A 101 -13.20 0.50 6.02
N LEU A 102 -12.46 -0.27 5.20
CA LEU A 102 -12.52 -0.17 3.73
C LEU A 102 -13.45 -1.21 3.10
N MET A 103 -13.76 -2.30 3.80
CA MET A 103 -14.65 -3.36 3.30
C MET A 103 -16.14 -3.07 3.58
N PHE A 104 -16.44 -2.20 4.55
CA PHE A 104 -17.80 -1.78 4.89
C PHE A 104 -17.90 -0.25 4.99
N PRO A 105 -18.42 0.45 3.97
CA PRO A 105 -18.68 1.87 4.07
C PRO A 105 -19.98 2.09 4.85
N GLN A 106 -19.91 2.11 6.18
CA GLN A 106 -20.91 2.77 7.00
C GLN A 106 -20.23 3.67 8.03
N SER A 107 -20.23 4.99 7.73
CA SER A 107 -19.83 6.13 8.56
C SER A 107 -18.33 6.16 8.95
N SER A 108 -17.58 7.26 8.84
CA SER A 108 -17.84 8.65 8.48
C SER A 108 -16.49 9.33 8.22
N SER A 109 -16.43 10.22 7.23
CA SER A 109 -15.34 11.16 6.93
C SER A 109 -14.03 10.59 6.35
N TRP A 110 -14.03 10.27 5.05
CA TRP A 110 -12.83 10.37 4.23
C TRP A 110 -13.15 11.18 2.97
N ARG A 111 -12.44 12.30 2.78
CA ARG A 111 -12.64 13.21 1.66
C ARG A 111 -11.66 12.82 0.57
N THR A 112 -12.14 12.15 -0.47
CA THR A 112 -11.36 11.94 -1.69
C THR A 112 -11.18 13.31 -2.37
N THR A 113 -10.00 13.92 -2.26
CA THR A 113 -9.65 15.12 -3.04
C THR A 113 -9.33 14.72 -4.49
N GLY A 114 -10.39 14.38 -5.23
CA GLY A 114 -10.35 14.22 -6.67
C GLY A 114 -10.88 15.48 -7.36
N SER A 115 -10.08 16.56 -7.39
CA SER A 115 -10.34 17.70 -8.28
C SER A 115 -9.47 17.59 -9.53
N ALA A 116 -9.78 16.63 -10.40
CA ALA A 116 -9.34 16.67 -11.79
C ALA A 116 -10.41 17.42 -12.60
N GLY A 117 -10.30 18.75 -12.64
CA GLY A 117 -11.14 19.61 -13.46
C GLY A 117 -10.78 19.45 -14.94
N PHE A 118 -11.63 18.76 -15.69
CA PHE A 118 -11.56 18.71 -17.15
C PHE A 118 -12.20 19.99 -17.73
N PRO A 119 -11.51 20.78 -18.58
CA PRO A 119 -12.11 22.00 -19.14
C PRO A 119 -13.14 21.61 -20.21
N ARG A 120 -14.43 21.85 -19.92
CA ARG A 120 -15.46 21.87 -20.96
C ARG A 120 -15.39 23.19 -21.72
N THR A 121 -14.96 23.12 -22.97
CA THR A 121 -15.14 24.17 -23.97
C THR A 121 -16.62 24.45 -24.19
N ARG A 122 -16.95 25.74 -24.27
CA ARG A 122 -18.29 26.29 -24.39
C ARG A 122 -18.51 26.64 -25.87
N THR A 123 -19.45 25.95 -26.52
CA THR A 123 -20.24 26.40 -27.68
C THR A 123 -21.58 25.73 -27.61
#